data_AF-A0A2Z6Q1B1-F1
#
_entry.id   AF-A0A2Z6Q1B1-F1
#
_cell.length_a   1.000
_cell.length_b   1.000
_cell.length_c   1.000
_cell.angle_alpha   90.00
_cell.angle_beta   90.00
_cell.angle_gamma   90.00
#
_symmetry.space_group_name_H-M   'P 1'
#
loop_
_entity.id
_entity.type
_entity.pdbx_description
1 polymer ?
#
loop_
_entity_poly.entity_id
_entity_poly.type
_entity_poly.pdbx_seq_one_letter_code
_entity_poly.pdbx_strand_id
1 'polypeptide(L)'
;MSYNIKMYVKNSNNENAYNLPHEELTQIIQNIDKIDIKEINPTTQNINKSIYEEDLGIVVDELINLTFKDLNKGNEDNVRKQHILDYIDKHNVILQEIYNWLLNNQNHSNSIYLLGYFNYHGIVTDNNKQKASILYQIAAELENIVAQLELANMYIYGKGIKKDFSKAFELSKKLAEKNNPNAINRLGYCYDFGIGIKINKKKAFELYQKAADLGNSNGMNNLGSCYEGGFGTYIDKQKAFELYHKAAKIENDYAQYNLAVMYENGNVIKKDLTQAIHWYKKSANQGHKYAQKKLKKLLEK
;
A
#
# COMPACT_ATOMS: atom_id res chain seq x y z
N MET A 1 -59.30 -3.70 -24.90
CA MET A 1 -58.66 -4.46 -23.80
C MET A 1 -57.17 -4.20 -23.87
N SER A 2 -56.71 -3.24 -23.08
CA SER A 2 -55.35 -2.73 -23.07
C SER A 2 -54.75 -3.12 -21.72
N TYR A 3 -53.77 -4.01 -21.70
CA TYR A 3 -53.08 -4.36 -20.46
C TYR A 3 -51.80 -3.52 -20.30
N ASN A 4 -51.91 -2.54 -19.41
CA ASN A 4 -50.82 -1.78 -18.82
C ASN A 4 -49.95 -2.71 -17.96
N ILE A 5 -48.67 -2.89 -18.32
CA ILE A 5 -47.66 -3.41 -17.40
C ILE A 5 -46.86 -2.21 -16.89
N LYS A 6 -47.19 -1.81 -15.65
CA LYS A 6 -46.43 -0.82 -14.87
C LYS A 6 -45.04 -1.37 -14.57
N MET A 7 -44.02 -0.60 -14.97
CA MET A 7 -42.67 -0.70 -14.43
C MET A 7 -42.71 -0.55 -12.90
N TYR A 8 -42.22 -1.56 -12.19
CA TYR A 8 -41.72 -1.39 -10.82
C TYR A 8 -40.19 -1.40 -10.88
N VAL A 9 -39.61 -0.21 -10.91
CA VAL A 9 -38.21 0.01 -10.52
C VAL A 9 -38.12 -0.26 -9.03
N LYS A 10 -37.57 -1.40 -8.64
CA LYS A 10 -37.21 -1.63 -7.24
C LYS A 10 -35.83 -1.04 -7.00
N ASN A 11 -35.83 0.22 -6.58
CA ASN A 11 -34.77 0.81 -5.79
C ASN A 11 -34.50 -0.10 -4.58
N SER A 12 -33.27 -0.57 -4.43
CA SER A 12 -32.70 -1.00 -3.17
C SER A 12 -31.27 -0.49 -3.12
N ASN A 13 -31.05 0.75 -2.65
CA ASN A 13 -30.58 0.97 -1.28
C ASN A 13 -30.67 -0.31 -0.43
N ASN A 14 -29.60 -1.11 -0.44
CA ASN A 14 -29.45 -2.22 0.48
C ASN A 14 -28.21 -1.95 1.34
N GLU A 15 -28.47 -1.40 2.53
CA GLU A 15 -27.52 -1.04 3.58
C GLU A 15 -26.90 -2.26 4.28
N ASN A 16 -26.96 -3.48 3.73
CA ASN A 16 -26.49 -4.71 4.39
C ASN A 16 -25.67 -5.67 3.49
N ALA A 17 -25.11 -5.21 2.37
CA ALA A 17 -24.07 -6.00 1.69
C ALA A 17 -22.74 -5.89 2.49
N TYR A 18 -21.82 -6.82 2.31
CA TYR A 18 -20.41 -6.77 2.76
C TYR A 18 -20.02 -7.45 4.08
N ASN A 19 -20.67 -8.57 4.40
CA ASN A 19 -20.07 -9.70 5.13
C ASN A 19 -20.53 -11.00 4.44
N LEU A 20 -20.13 -11.19 3.19
CA LEU A 20 -20.51 -12.37 2.41
C LEU A 20 -19.47 -13.49 2.63
N PRO A 21 -19.88 -14.74 2.91
CA PRO A 21 -18.98 -15.89 2.99
C PRO A 21 -18.15 -16.08 1.71
N HIS A 22 -17.00 -16.75 1.83
CA HIS A 22 -16.04 -17.02 0.74
C HIS A 22 -16.69 -17.54 -0.56
N GLU A 23 -17.71 -18.41 -0.46
CA GLU A 23 -18.45 -18.93 -1.62
C GLU A 23 -19.20 -17.83 -2.38
N GLU A 24 -19.83 -16.90 -1.66
CA GLU A 24 -20.56 -15.78 -2.25
C GLU A 24 -19.62 -14.74 -2.88
N LEU A 25 -18.44 -14.49 -2.28
CA LEU A 25 -17.41 -13.62 -2.87
C LEU A 25 -16.83 -14.20 -4.16
N THR A 26 -16.56 -15.50 -4.18
CA THR A 26 -16.06 -16.22 -5.36
C THR A 26 -17.08 -16.17 -6.50
N GLN A 27 -18.37 -16.36 -6.18
CA GLN A 27 -19.46 -16.32 -7.14
C GLN A 27 -19.70 -14.89 -7.69
N ILE A 28 -19.47 -13.85 -6.87
CA ILE A 28 -19.49 -12.45 -7.31
C ILE A 28 -18.40 -12.17 -8.34
N ILE A 29 -17.17 -12.67 -8.15
CA ILE A 29 -16.10 -12.50 -9.13
C ILE A 29 -16.44 -13.18 -10.46
N GLN A 30 -16.90 -14.44 -10.41
CA GLN A 30 -17.32 -15.17 -11.62
C GLN A 30 -18.46 -14.46 -12.37
N ASN A 31 -19.29 -13.70 -11.68
CA ASN A 31 -20.37 -12.91 -12.29
C ASN A 31 -19.88 -11.54 -12.81
N ILE A 32 -18.87 -10.94 -12.18
CA ILE A 32 -18.24 -9.70 -12.66
C ILE A 32 -17.41 -9.96 -13.92
N ASP A 33 -16.67 -11.07 -13.97
CA ASP A 33 -15.84 -11.44 -15.12
C ASP A 33 -16.69 -11.86 -16.34
N LYS A 34 -17.98 -12.17 -16.16
CA LYS A 34 -18.91 -12.50 -17.26
C LYS A 34 -19.46 -11.28 -18.03
N ILE A 35 -19.23 -10.04 -17.56
CA ILE A 35 -19.88 -8.86 -18.16
C ILE A 35 -19.07 -8.21 -19.29
N ASP A 36 -17.80 -8.52 -19.51
CA ASP A 36 -17.06 -8.02 -20.70
C ASP A 36 -15.90 -8.94 -21.12
N ILE A 37 -16.22 -10.11 -21.67
CA ILE A 37 -15.25 -10.91 -22.43
C ILE A 37 -15.84 -11.15 -23.82
N LYS A 38 -15.42 -10.35 -24.80
CA LYS A 38 -15.41 -10.84 -26.18
C LYS A 38 -14.31 -11.91 -26.24
N GLU A 39 -14.70 -13.16 -26.43
CA GLU A 39 -13.77 -14.26 -26.72
C GLU A 39 -12.83 -13.85 -27.85
N ILE A 40 -11.55 -13.62 -27.54
CA ILE A 40 -10.50 -13.54 -28.53
C ILE A 40 -9.89 -14.94 -28.60
N ASN A 41 -10.16 -15.65 -29.69
CA ASN A 41 -9.52 -16.93 -30.00
C ASN A 41 -7.98 -16.78 -29.98
N PRO A 42 -7.23 -17.78 -29.51
CA PRO A 42 -5.77 -17.71 -29.49
C PRO A 42 -5.23 -17.67 -30.93
N THR A 43 -4.79 -16.50 -31.38
CA THR A 43 -3.96 -16.36 -32.57
C THR A 43 -2.53 -16.73 -32.22
N THR A 44 -2.12 -17.92 -32.63
CA THR A 44 -0.74 -18.39 -32.65
C THR A 44 0.10 -17.56 -33.61
N GLN A 45 0.59 -16.39 -33.18
CA GLN A 45 1.67 -15.69 -33.88
C GLN A 45 2.36 -14.66 -32.97
N ASN A 46 3.25 -15.14 -32.10
CA ASN A 46 4.54 -14.49 -31.88
C ASN A 46 5.49 -15.49 -31.22
N ILE A 47 6.53 -15.87 -31.96
CA ILE A 47 7.64 -16.64 -31.43
C ILE A 47 8.47 -15.67 -30.59
N ASN A 48 8.17 -15.55 -29.30
CA ASN A 48 9.05 -14.93 -28.33
C ASN A 48 9.12 -15.85 -27.12
N LYS A 49 10.32 -16.42 -26.92
CA LYS A 49 10.82 -17.17 -25.75
C LYS A 49 9.77 -17.31 -24.62
N SER A 50 8.85 -18.25 -24.78
CA SER A 50 7.69 -18.40 -23.88
C SER A 50 8.20 -18.73 -22.49
N ILE A 51 8.03 -17.79 -21.56
CA ILE A 51 8.11 -18.06 -20.13
C ILE A 51 7.05 -19.14 -19.86
N TYR A 52 7.44 -20.29 -19.30
CA TYR A 52 6.50 -21.37 -19.05
C TYR A 52 5.51 -20.96 -17.95
N GLU A 53 4.33 -21.57 -17.88
CA GLU A 53 3.32 -21.24 -16.85
C GLU A 53 3.88 -21.40 -15.42
N GLU A 54 4.77 -22.37 -15.21
CA GLU A 54 5.48 -22.57 -13.94
C GLU A 54 6.42 -21.40 -13.60
N ASP A 55 7.05 -20.79 -14.61
CA ASP A 55 7.94 -19.65 -14.43
C ASP A 55 7.16 -18.38 -14.05
N LEU A 56 5.92 -18.22 -14.54
CA LEU A 56 5.06 -17.10 -14.17
C LEU A 56 4.63 -17.15 -12.69
N GLY A 57 4.40 -18.34 -12.14
CA GLY A 57 4.13 -18.51 -10.71
C GLY A 57 5.29 -17.99 -9.85
N ILE A 58 6.53 -18.31 -10.23
CA ILE A 58 7.74 -17.83 -9.56
C ILE A 58 7.83 -16.30 -9.64
N VAL A 59 7.61 -15.72 -10.82
CA VAL A 59 7.60 -14.26 -11.02
C VAL A 59 6.58 -13.58 -10.11
N VAL A 60 5.36 -14.14 -9.99
CA VAL A 60 4.32 -13.60 -9.10
C VAL A 60 4.80 -13.58 -7.65
N ASP A 61 5.37 -14.67 -7.16
CA ASP A 61 5.90 -14.75 -5.80
C ASP A 61 7.04 -13.74 -5.56
N GLU A 62 7.93 -13.56 -6.53
CA GLU A 62 9.00 -12.57 -6.48
C GLU A 62 8.47 -11.12 -6.45
N LEU A 63 7.42 -10.82 -7.22
CA LEU A 63 6.73 -9.54 -7.20
C LEU A 63 6.04 -9.27 -5.86
N ILE A 64 5.45 -10.28 -5.21
CA ILE A 64 4.85 -10.11 -3.87
C ILE A 64 5.94 -9.83 -2.83
N ASN A 65 7.06 -10.56 -2.90
CA ASN A 65 8.20 -10.34 -2.04
C ASN A 65 8.82 -8.94 -2.22
N LEU A 66 8.90 -8.44 -3.46
CA LEU A 66 9.31 -7.08 -3.77
C LEU A 66 8.34 -6.06 -3.14
N THR A 67 7.03 -6.25 -3.35
CA THR A 67 5.99 -5.39 -2.77
C THR A 67 6.09 -5.33 -1.24
N PHE A 68 6.31 -6.46 -0.59
CA PHE A 68 6.46 -6.54 0.86
C PHE A 68 7.70 -5.78 1.36
N LYS A 69 8.84 -5.93 0.68
CA LYS A 69 10.07 -5.19 0.99
C LYS A 69 9.87 -3.68 0.84
N ASP A 70 9.18 -3.26 -0.21
CA ASP A 70 8.92 -1.85 -0.47
C ASP A 70 7.97 -1.20 0.53
N LEU A 71 6.94 -1.94 0.96
CA LEU A 71 6.10 -1.50 2.08
C LEU A 71 6.96 -1.25 3.33
N ASN A 72 7.90 -2.15 3.65
CA ASN A 72 8.80 -2.00 4.81
C ASN A 72 9.75 -0.81 4.70
N LYS A 73 10.18 -0.48 3.48
CA LYS A 73 10.96 0.73 3.17
C LYS A 73 10.11 2.00 3.19
N GLY A 74 8.79 1.88 3.31
CA GLY A 74 7.86 3.01 3.35
C GLY A 74 7.77 3.74 2.02
N ASN A 75 8.06 3.07 0.91
CA ASN A 75 8.01 3.67 -0.41
C ASN A 75 6.57 4.10 -0.75
N GLU A 76 6.43 5.30 -1.31
CA GLU A 76 5.15 5.81 -1.79
C GLU A 76 4.57 4.94 -2.93
N ASP A 77 3.25 4.99 -3.08
CA ASP A 77 2.47 4.09 -3.93
C ASP A 77 2.93 4.05 -5.40
N ASN A 78 3.29 5.21 -5.94
CA ASN A 78 3.83 5.39 -7.30
C ASN A 78 5.22 4.76 -7.46
N VAL A 79 6.10 4.91 -6.46
CA VAL A 79 7.45 4.33 -6.48
C VAL A 79 7.36 2.81 -6.48
N ARG A 80 6.49 2.25 -5.64
CA ARG A 80 6.23 0.79 -5.61
C ARG A 80 5.69 0.28 -6.95
N LYS A 81 4.75 1.00 -7.56
CA LYS A 81 4.26 0.69 -8.91
C LYS A 81 5.39 0.66 -9.93
N GLN A 82 6.30 1.64 -9.90
CA GLN A 82 7.42 1.68 -10.82
C GLN A 82 8.35 0.48 -10.61
N HIS A 83 8.70 0.12 -9.37
CA HIS A 83 9.54 -1.05 -9.11
C HIS A 83 8.94 -2.36 -9.63
N ILE A 84 7.61 -2.52 -9.55
CA ILE A 84 6.91 -3.68 -10.12
C ILE A 84 7.03 -3.72 -11.64
N LEU A 85 6.81 -2.58 -12.32
CA LEU A 85 6.95 -2.48 -13.77
C LEU A 85 8.40 -2.72 -14.22
N ASP A 86 9.38 -2.10 -13.54
CA ASP A 86 10.81 -2.28 -13.82
C ASP A 86 11.23 -3.75 -13.65
N TYR A 87 10.68 -4.44 -12.65
CA TYR A 87 10.95 -5.85 -12.43
C TYR A 87 10.41 -6.70 -13.59
N ILE A 88 9.16 -6.47 -14.01
CA ILE A 88 8.51 -7.18 -15.12
C ILE A 88 9.31 -6.96 -16.41
N ASP A 89 9.68 -5.71 -16.71
CA ASP A 89 10.46 -5.35 -17.89
C ASP A 89 11.84 -6.03 -17.87
N LYS A 90 12.54 -6.01 -16.73
CA LYS A 90 13.86 -6.63 -16.56
C LYS A 90 13.85 -8.14 -16.82
N HIS A 91 12.76 -8.82 -16.49
CA HIS A 91 12.61 -10.26 -16.70
C HIS A 91 11.97 -10.61 -18.07
N ASN A 92 11.74 -9.60 -18.92
CA ASN A 92 11.09 -9.75 -20.24
C ASN A 92 9.71 -10.42 -20.15
N VAL A 93 8.99 -10.19 -19.06
CA VAL A 93 7.63 -10.72 -18.87
C VAL A 93 6.66 -9.79 -19.58
N ILE A 94 5.84 -10.32 -20.50
CA ILE A 94 4.84 -9.51 -21.19
C ILE A 94 3.67 -9.26 -20.24
N LEU A 95 3.36 -7.98 -19.98
CA LEU A 95 2.29 -7.57 -19.06
C LEU A 95 0.93 -8.23 -19.36
N GLN A 96 0.57 -8.37 -20.64
CA GLN A 96 -0.67 -9.02 -21.04
C GLN A 96 -0.67 -10.53 -20.73
N GLU A 97 0.48 -11.20 -20.87
CA GLU A 97 0.58 -12.64 -20.60
C GLU A 97 0.45 -12.94 -19.11
N ILE A 98 1.18 -12.20 -18.25
CA ILE A 98 1.03 -12.36 -16.80
C ILE A 98 -0.39 -11.98 -16.36
N TYR A 99 -1.01 -10.94 -16.94
CA TYR A 99 -2.40 -10.59 -16.61
C TYR A 99 -3.38 -11.73 -16.97
N ASN A 100 -3.27 -12.31 -18.16
CA ASN A 100 -4.10 -13.44 -18.58
C ASN A 100 -3.85 -14.67 -17.68
N TRP A 101 -2.59 -14.93 -17.31
CA TRP A 101 -2.24 -15.99 -16.38
C TRP A 101 -2.89 -15.77 -15.01
N LEU A 102 -2.86 -14.55 -14.47
CA LEU A 102 -3.49 -14.20 -13.20
C LEU A 102 -5.00 -14.42 -13.21
N LEU A 103 -5.68 -14.12 -14.32
CA LEU A 103 -7.12 -14.39 -14.49
C LEU A 103 -7.45 -15.89 -14.37
N ASN A 104 -6.57 -16.76 -14.88
CA ASN A 104 -6.74 -18.21 -14.90
C ASN A 104 -6.23 -18.91 -13.62
N ASN A 105 -5.46 -18.23 -12.77
CA ASN A 105 -4.79 -18.81 -11.60
C ASN A 105 -5.23 -18.18 -10.26
N GLN A 106 -6.54 -18.00 -10.09
CA GLN A 106 -7.15 -17.41 -8.88
C GLN A 106 -7.30 -18.39 -7.69
N ASN A 107 -6.53 -19.49 -7.68
CA ASN A 107 -6.50 -20.46 -6.59
C ASN A 107 -5.41 -20.16 -5.54
N HIS A 108 -4.44 -19.29 -5.85
CA HIS A 108 -3.34 -18.93 -4.98
C HIS A 108 -3.41 -17.47 -4.53
N SER A 109 -3.16 -17.22 -3.24
CA SER A 109 -3.38 -15.90 -2.64
C SER A 109 -2.50 -14.79 -3.23
N ASN A 110 -1.27 -15.12 -3.65
CA ASN A 110 -0.37 -14.16 -4.32
C ASN A 110 -0.89 -13.76 -5.71
N SER A 111 -1.42 -14.70 -6.48
CA SER A 111 -2.01 -14.43 -7.80
C SER A 111 -3.26 -13.56 -7.67
N ILE A 112 -4.14 -13.88 -6.72
CA ILE A 112 -5.35 -13.09 -6.43
C ILE A 112 -4.95 -11.67 -6.00
N TYR A 113 -3.96 -11.54 -5.12
CA TYR A 113 -3.46 -10.22 -4.72
C TYR A 113 -2.90 -9.45 -5.92
N LEU A 114 -2.03 -10.05 -6.75
CA LEU A 114 -1.43 -9.34 -7.86
C LEU A 114 -2.46 -8.93 -8.92
N LEU A 115 -3.49 -9.76 -9.16
CA LEU A 115 -4.64 -9.38 -9.98
C LEU A 115 -5.36 -8.17 -9.38
N GLY A 116 -5.56 -8.16 -8.06
CA GLY A 116 -6.10 -7.02 -7.33
C GLY A 116 -5.23 -5.76 -7.49
N TYR A 117 -3.92 -5.92 -7.45
CA TYR A 117 -2.94 -4.85 -7.64
C TYR A 117 -3.03 -4.25 -9.05
N PHE A 118 -3.14 -5.09 -10.08
CA PHE A 118 -3.30 -4.64 -11.46
C PHE A 118 -4.60 -3.83 -11.63
N ASN A 119 -5.71 -4.28 -11.05
CA ASN A 119 -6.97 -3.53 -11.03
C ASN A 119 -6.83 -2.21 -10.24
N TYR A 120 -6.15 -2.23 -9.08
CA TYR A 120 -5.98 -1.04 -8.25
C TYR A 120 -5.17 0.05 -8.94
N HIS A 121 -4.18 -0.32 -9.76
CA HIS A 121 -3.27 0.59 -10.44
C HIS A 121 -3.57 0.83 -11.92
N GLY A 122 -4.56 0.13 -12.48
CA GLY A 122 -4.87 0.15 -13.91
C GLY A 122 -3.69 -0.34 -14.76
N ILE A 123 -3.13 -1.49 -14.41
CA ILE A 123 -2.06 -2.14 -15.18
C ILE A 123 -2.73 -3.15 -16.10
N VAL A 124 -2.57 -2.99 -17.43
CA VAL A 124 -3.28 -3.73 -18.50
C VAL A 124 -4.79 -3.50 -18.56
N THR A 125 -5.44 -3.26 -17.43
CA THR A 125 -6.89 -3.03 -17.28
C THR A 125 -7.18 -1.60 -16.80
N ASP A 126 -8.44 -1.21 -16.82
CA ASP A 126 -8.89 0.06 -16.25
C ASP A 126 -8.76 0.09 -14.73
N ASN A 127 -8.57 1.29 -14.18
CA ASN A 127 -8.48 1.47 -12.73
C ASN A 127 -9.80 1.10 -12.05
N ASN A 128 -9.82 0.02 -11.28
CA ASN A 128 -10.99 -0.44 -10.54
C ASN A 128 -10.64 -0.79 -9.08
N LYS A 129 -10.66 0.22 -8.22
CA LYS A 129 -10.34 0.05 -6.79
C LYS A 129 -11.37 -0.79 -6.04
N GLN A 130 -12.62 -0.84 -6.50
CA GLN A 130 -13.64 -1.68 -5.89
C GLN A 130 -13.36 -3.16 -6.17
N LYS A 131 -13.11 -3.53 -7.43
CA LYS A 131 -12.68 -4.89 -7.81
C LYS A 131 -11.39 -5.28 -7.09
N ALA A 132 -10.42 -4.37 -7.02
CA ALA A 132 -9.19 -4.60 -6.25
C ALA A 132 -9.46 -4.90 -4.77
N SER A 133 -10.38 -4.17 -4.13
CA SER A 133 -10.70 -4.38 -2.71
C SER A 133 -11.29 -5.76 -2.45
N ILE A 134 -12.14 -6.26 -3.36
CA ILE A 134 -12.72 -7.61 -3.29
C ILE A 134 -11.62 -8.67 -3.43
N LEU A 135 -10.75 -8.52 -4.43
CA LEU A 135 -9.62 -9.44 -4.64
C LEU A 135 -8.68 -9.46 -3.43
N TYR A 136 -8.40 -8.30 -2.83
CA TYR A 136 -7.60 -8.25 -1.62
C TYR A 136 -8.29 -8.91 -0.43
N GLN A 137 -9.62 -8.79 -0.28
CA GLN A 137 -10.37 -9.51 0.77
C GLN A 137 -10.19 -11.01 0.65
N ILE A 138 -10.35 -11.57 -0.55
CA ILE A 138 -10.17 -13.01 -0.79
C ILE A 138 -8.73 -13.42 -0.54
N ALA A 139 -7.74 -12.69 -1.07
CA ALA A 139 -6.34 -12.98 -0.81
C ALA A 139 -6.01 -12.92 0.69
N ALA A 140 -6.60 -11.99 1.43
CA ALA A 140 -6.41 -11.85 2.87
C ALA A 140 -7.07 -12.97 3.69
N GLU A 141 -8.20 -13.52 3.24
CA GLU A 141 -8.82 -14.73 3.80
C GLU A 141 -7.90 -15.94 3.63
N LEU A 142 -7.20 -16.02 2.50
CA LEU A 142 -6.14 -17.00 2.23
C LEU A 142 -4.78 -16.62 2.86
N GLU A 143 -4.80 -15.84 3.94
CA GLU A 143 -3.65 -15.38 4.73
C GLU A 143 -2.57 -14.59 3.98
N ASN A 144 -2.86 -13.99 2.81
CA ASN A 144 -1.88 -13.14 2.13
C ASN A 144 -1.55 -11.89 2.96
N ILE A 145 -0.29 -11.82 3.40
CA ILE A 145 0.19 -10.75 4.30
C ILE A 145 0.11 -9.38 3.63
N VAL A 146 0.46 -9.28 2.33
CA VAL A 146 0.47 -8.01 1.61
C VAL A 146 -0.96 -7.52 1.39
N ALA A 147 -1.88 -8.40 1.03
CA ALA A 147 -3.31 -8.09 0.95
C ALA A 147 -3.87 -7.59 2.29
N GLN A 148 -3.55 -8.26 3.40
CA GLN A 148 -3.98 -7.83 4.74
C GLN A 148 -3.44 -6.44 5.11
N LEU A 149 -2.18 -6.14 4.78
CA LEU A 149 -1.57 -4.81 4.98
C LEU A 149 -2.27 -3.73 4.15
N GLU A 150 -2.58 -4.02 2.88
CA GLU A 150 -3.25 -3.08 1.99
C GLU A 150 -4.73 -2.90 2.31
N LEU A 151 -5.44 -3.95 2.73
CA LEU A 151 -6.81 -3.81 3.23
C LEU A 151 -6.86 -2.93 4.46
N ALA A 152 -5.92 -3.07 5.39
CA ALA A 152 -5.85 -2.19 6.55
C ALA A 152 -5.71 -0.72 6.13
N ASN A 153 -4.88 -0.42 5.12
CA ASN A 153 -4.83 0.92 4.49
C ASN A 153 -6.18 1.33 3.88
N MET A 154 -6.80 0.45 3.09
CA MET A 154 -8.04 0.76 2.37
C MET A 154 -9.19 1.03 3.32
N TYR A 155 -9.29 0.30 4.44
CA TYR A 155 -10.27 0.54 5.48
C TYR A 155 -10.04 1.86 6.25
N ILE A 156 -8.80 2.32 6.38
CA ILE A 156 -8.48 3.64 6.98
C ILE A 156 -8.91 4.76 6.04
N TYR A 157 -8.51 4.68 4.77
CA TYR A 157 -8.65 5.80 3.83
C TYR A 157 -9.94 5.75 3.00
N GLY A 158 -10.64 4.63 2.98
CA GLY A 158 -11.84 4.42 2.17
C GLY A 158 -11.54 4.30 0.67
N LYS A 159 -10.41 3.69 0.30
CA LYS A 159 -10.00 3.56 -1.10
C LYS A 159 -10.66 2.33 -1.71
N GLY A 160 -11.69 2.50 -2.54
CA GLY A 160 -12.38 1.37 -3.19
C GLY A 160 -13.31 0.55 -2.29
N ILE A 161 -13.32 0.83 -0.99
CA ILE A 161 -14.18 0.20 0.03
C ILE A 161 -14.61 1.23 1.06
N LYS A 162 -15.73 0.99 1.74
CA LYS A 162 -16.17 1.83 2.87
C LYS A 162 -15.12 1.79 3.99
N LYS A 163 -14.92 2.94 4.64
CA LYS A 163 -14.06 3.01 5.82
C LYS A 163 -14.58 2.11 6.94
N ASP A 164 -13.67 1.38 7.56
CA ASP A 164 -13.96 0.51 8.70
C ASP A 164 -12.75 0.46 9.62
N PHE A 165 -12.70 1.39 10.57
CA PHE A 165 -11.54 1.50 11.45
C PHE A 165 -11.37 0.29 12.37
N SER A 166 -12.45 -0.42 12.71
CA SER A 166 -12.37 -1.65 13.50
C SER A 166 -11.68 -2.76 12.70
N LYS A 167 -12.07 -2.99 11.44
CA LYS A 167 -11.37 -3.95 10.57
C LYS A 167 -9.92 -3.56 10.33
N ALA A 168 -9.62 -2.28 10.13
CA ALA A 168 -8.24 -1.81 10.00
C ALA A 168 -7.40 -2.11 11.24
N PHE A 169 -7.95 -1.85 12.44
CA PHE A 169 -7.29 -2.13 13.71
C PHE A 169 -7.04 -3.63 13.89
N GLU A 170 -8.05 -4.47 13.70
CA GLU A 170 -7.93 -5.92 13.89
C GLU A 170 -6.93 -6.56 12.91
N LEU A 171 -6.94 -6.17 11.64
CA LEU A 171 -5.93 -6.64 10.66
C LEU A 171 -4.51 -6.22 11.07
N SER A 172 -4.33 -4.97 11.50
CA SER A 172 -3.04 -4.45 11.95
C SER A 172 -2.55 -5.19 13.19
N LYS A 173 -3.44 -5.45 14.15
CA LYS A 173 -3.16 -6.18 15.38
C LYS A 173 -2.77 -7.64 15.10
N LYS A 174 -3.56 -8.37 14.31
CA LYS A 174 -3.31 -9.76 13.92
C LYS A 174 -1.92 -9.94 13.30
N LEU A 175 -1.55 -9.05 12.38
CA LEU A 175 -0.23 -9.10 11.74
C LEU A 175 0.90 -8.63 12.67
N ALA A 176 0.65 -7.66 13.54
CA ALA A 176 1.64 -7.20 14.51
C ALA A 176 2.00 -8.29 15.53
N GLU A 177 1.05 -9.15 15.91
CA GLU A 177 1.27 -10.32 16.75
C GLU A 177 2.19 -11.35 16.07
N LYS A 178 2.16 -11.44 14.72
CA LYS A 178 3.11 -12.20 13.89
C LYS A 178 4.45 -11.48 13.66
N ASN A 179 4.76 -10.44 14.45
CA ASN A 179 5.96 -9.60 14.33
C ASN A 179 6.16 -8.92 12.96
N ASN A 180 5.09 -8.68 12.21
CA ASN A 180 5.19 -7.96 10.94
C ASN A 180 5.49 -6.46 11.20
N PRO A 181 6.63 -5.92 10.73
CA PRO A 181 7.06 -4.58 11.15
C PRO A 181 6.23 -3.45 10.55
N ASN A 182 5.69 -3.61 9.35
CA ASN A 182 4.69 -2.69 8.79
C ASN A 182 3.41 -2.66 9.62
N ALA A 183 2.90 -3.82 10.00
CA ALA A 183 1.69 -3.92 10.81
C ALA A 183 1.89 -3.39 12.23
N ILE A 184 3.06 -3.60 12.83
CA ILE A 184 3.43 -3.01 14.13
C ILE A 184 3.41 -1.48 14.03
N ASN A 185 4.04 -0.90 13.01
CA ASN A 185 3.99 0.55 12.77
C ASN A 185 2.54 1.03 12.60
N ARG A 186 1.73 0.31 11.81
CA ARG A 186 0.32 0.63 11.59
C ARG A 186 -0.54 0.53 12.86
N LEU A 187 -0.29 -0.47 13.70
CA LEU A 187 -0.93 -0.59 15.00
C LEU A 187 -0.55 0.60 15.91
N GLY A 188 0.72 1.03 15.84
CA GLY A 188 1.17 2.27 16.47
C GLY A 188 0.36 3.47 16.01
N TYR A 189 0.18 3.63 14.70
CA TYR A 189 -0.66 4.66 14.09
C TYR A 189 -2.13 4.59 14.56
N CYS A 190 -2.68 3.38 14.73
CA CYS A 190 -4.03 3.22 15.26
C CYS A 190 -4.16 3.74 16.70
N TYR A 191 -3.20 3.43 17.57
CA TYR A 191 -3.18 3.99 18.94
C TYR A 191 -2.87 5.49 18.97
N ASP A 192 -2.11 5.99 18.00
CA ASP A 192 -1.72 7.40 17.93
C ASP A 192 -2.93 8.28 17.57
N PHE A 193 -3.69 7.88 16.57
CA PHE A 193 -4.81 8.67 16.02
C PHE A 193 -6.21 8.17 16.41
N GLY A 194 -6.30 7.07 17.17
CA GLY A 194 -7.57 6.52 17.64
C GLY A 194 -8.35 5.79 16.54
N ILE A 195 -7.65 5.07 15.66
CA ILE A 195 -8.26 4.35 14.54
C ILE A 195 -8.73 2.98 15.06
N GLY A 196 -10.03 2.83 15.28
CA GLY A 196 -10.65 1.57 15.73
C GLY A 196 -10.37 1.24 17.20
N ILE A 197 -9.64 2.10 17.90
CA ILE A 197 -9.24 1.94 19.30
C ILE A 197 -9.12 3.32 19.96
N LYS A 198 -9.16 3.37 21.29
CA LYS A 198 -8.91 4.62 22.04
C LYS A 198 -7.45 5.05 21.88
N ILE A 199 -7.23 6.37 21.76
CA ILE A 199 -5.90 6.97 21.70
C ILE A 199 -5.06 6.55 22.91
N ASN A 200 -3.82 6.11 22.64
CA ASN A 200 -2.81 5.82 23.65
C ASN A 200 -1.41 6.13 23.08
N LYS A 201 -0.93 7.35 23.32
CA LYS A 201 0.36 7.83 22.79
C LYS A 201 1.56 7.04 23.30
N LYS A 202 1.52 6.56 24.55
CA LYS A 202 2.60 5.72 25.11
C LYS A 202 2.66 4.37 24.39
N LYS A 203 1.51 3.75 24.13
CA LYS A 203 1.46 2.49 23.37
C LYS A 203 1.89 2.68 21.92
N ALA A 204 1.51 3.79 21.30
CA ALA A 204 1.98 4.15 19.96
C ALA A 204 3.50 4.28 19.91
N PHE A 205 4.11 5.00 20.86
CA PHE A 205 5.55 5.13 20.99
C PHE A 205 6.26 3.77 21.10
N GLU A 206 5.80 2.88 21.99
CA GLU A 206 6.37 1.53 22.15
C GLU A 206 6.30 0.71 20.84
N LEU A 207 5.20 0.83 20.09
CA LEU A 207 5.02 0.14 18.81
C LEU A 207 5.89 0.73 17.71
N TYR A 208 6.00 2.05 17.61
CA TYR A 208 6.90 2.70 16.66
C TYR A 208 8.37 2.34 16.95
N GLN A 209 8.76 2.28 18.23
CA GLN A 209 10.08 1.78 18.64
C GLN A 209 10.29 0.34 18.17
N LYS A 210 9.36 -0.57 18.47
CA LYS A 210 9.44 -1.97 18.03
C LYS A 210 9.53 -2.10 16.50
N ALA A 211 8.76 -1.32 15.75
CA ALA A 211 8.81 -1.32 14.29
C ALA A 211 10.17 -0.80 13.76
N ALA A 212 10.70 0.27 14.37
CA ALA A 212 12.00 0.83 14.04
C ALA A 212 13.15 -0.15 14.29
N ASP A 213 13.09 -0.89 15.41
CA ASP A 213 14.08 -1.92 15.77
C ASP A 213 14.07 -3.09 14.78
N LEU A 214 12.91 -3.40 14.20
CA LEU A 214 12.72 -4.38 13.13
C LEU A 214 13.02 -3.83 11.72
N GLY A 215 13.55 -2.60 11.61
CA GLY A 215 13.97 -2.01 10.34
C GLY A 215 12.87 -1.33 9.53
N ASN A 216 11.66 -1.12 10.08
CA ASN A 216 10.61 -0.38 9.38
C ASN A 216 10.95 1.11 9.29
N SER A 217 11.02 1.66 8.08
CA SER A 217 11.42 3.05 7.89
C SER A 217 10.35 4.05 8.35
N ASN A 218 9.06 3.72 8.15
CA ASN A 218 7.94 4.50 8.66
C ASN A 218 7.91 4.48 10.20
N GLY A 219 8.22 3.33 10.81
CA GLY A 219 8.38 3.21 12.26
C GLY A 219 9.51 4.11 12.79
N MET A 220 10.66 4.14 12.11
CA MET A 220 11.76 5.06 12.44
C MET A 220 11.34 6.53 12.31
N ASN A 221 10.65 6.91 11.23
CA ASN A 221 10.14 8.26 11.04
C ASN A 221 9.14 8.64 12.16
N ASN A 222 8.16 7.80 12.43
CA ASN A 222 7.14 8.06 13.44
C ASN A 222 7.75 8.14 14.86
N LEU A 223 8.72 7.28 15.16
CA LEU A 223 9.49 7.37 16.40
C LEU A 223 10.29 8.68 16.48
N GLY A 224 10.87 9.13 15.37
CA GLY A 224 11.53 10.43 15.26
C GLY A 224 10.56 11.57 15.61
N SER A 225 9.35 11.53 15.07
CA SER A 225 8.30 12.51 15.37
C SER A 225 7.84 12.45 16.83
N CYS A 226 7.78 11.26 17.44
CA CYS A 226 7.52 11.13 18.88
C CYS A 226 8.58 11.85 19.72
N TYR A 227 9.86 11.68 19.41
CA TYR A 227 10.95 12.37 20.11
C TYR A 227 11.00 13.86 19.81
N GLU A 228 10.67 14.30 18.60
CA GLU A 228 10.63 15.72 18.25
C GLU A 228 9.53 16.46 19.01
N GLY A 229 8.34 15.86 19.12
CA GLY A 229 7.16 16.46 19.74
C GLY A 229 6.88 16.06 21.19
N GLY A 230 7.60 15.09 21.75
CA GLY A 230 7.34 14.55 23.09
C GLY A 230 6.05 13.70 23.17
N PHE A 231 5.71 12.97 22.10
CA PHE A 231 4.50 12.15 22.08
C PHE A 231 4.75 10.76 22.66
N GLY A 232 4.19 10.50 23.85
CA GLY A 232 4.38 9.23 24.56
C GLY A 232 5.78 9.06 25.18
N THR A 233 6.63 10.08 25.07
CA THR A 233 8.01 10.15 25.56
C THR A 233 8.38 11.62 25.85
N TYR A 234 9.59 11.90 26.34
CA TYR A 234 10.11 13.27 26.46
C TYR A 234 10.66 13.80 25.13
N ILE A 235 10.77 15.12 25.00
CA ILE A 235 11.35 15.74 23.81
C ILE A 235 12.85 15.45 23.77
N ASP A 236 13.32 14.85 22.67
CA ASP A 236 14.73 14.62 22.34
C ASP A 236 14.96 14.83 20.85
N LYS A 237 15.27 16.07 20.47
CA LYS A 237 15.43 16.42 19.06
C LYS A 237 16.70 15.84 18.44
N GLN A 238 17.72 15.51 19.25
CA GLN A 238 18.93 14.87 18.74
C GLN A 238 18.62 13.43 18.33
N LYS A 239 17.89 12.69 19.16
CA LYS A 239 17.42 11.35 18.81
C LYS A 239 16.44 11.36 17.64
N ALA A 240 15.58 12.38 17.54
CA ALA A 240 14.73 12.58 16.36
C ALA A 240 15.56 12.74 15.08
N PHE A 241 16.61 13.58 15.10
CA PHE A 241 17.53 13.75 13.98
C PHE A 241 18.18 12.43 13.55
N GLU A 242 18.69 11.65 14.50
CA GLU A 242 19.33 10.36 14.22
C GLU A 242 18.36 9.36 13.56
N LEU A 243 17.12 9.32 14.04
CA LEU A 243 16.07 8.45 13.50
C LEU A 243 15.63 8.88 12.10
N TYR A 244 15.39 10.16 11.88
CA TYR A 244 15.08 10.69 10.55
C TYR A 244 16.24 10.43 9.58
N HIS A 245 17.47 10.62 10.02
CA HIS A 245 18.65 10.34 9.20
C HIS A 245 18.78 8.84 8.84
N LYS A 246 18.52 7.94 9.80
CA LYS A 246 18.51 6.49 9.55
C LYS A 246 17.41 6.10 8.56
N ALA A 247 16.19 6.60 8.73
CA ALA A 247 15.06 6.34 7.84
C ALA A 247 15.27 6.94 6.44
N ALA A 248 15.83 8.14 6.35
CA ALA A 248 16.11 8.82 5.08
C ALA A 248 17.14 8.07 4.22
N LYS A 249 18.13 7.43 4.86
CA LYS A 249 19.13 6.58 4.18
C LYS A 249 18.56 5.30 3.59
N ILE A 250 17.43 4.82 4.10
CA ILE A 250 16.68 3.68 3.53
C ILE A 250 15.49 4.14 2.70
N GLU A 251 15.60 5.36 2.14
CA GLU A 251 14.71 5.98 1.17
C GLU A 251 13.29 6.32 1.68
N ASN A 252 13.08 6.49 2.99
CA ASN A 252 11.79 7.00 3.48
C ASN A 252 11.61 8.49 3.15
N ASP A 253 10.62 8.82 2.36
CA ASP A 253 10.38 10.16 1.82
C ASP A 253 9.95 11.17 2.89
N TYR A 254 9.13 10.77 3.88
CA TYR A 254 8.76 11.60 5.03
C TYR A 254 9.98 11.94 5.89
N ALA A 255 10.84 10.96 6.18
CA ALA A 255 12.05 11.18 6.94
C ALA A 255 13.06 12.06 6.19
N GLN A 256 13.19 11.89 4.87
CA GLN A 256 14.00 12.78 4.02
C GLN A 256 13.50 14.22 4.11
N TYR A 257 12.18 14.44 4.06
CA TYR A 257 11.60 15.77 4.24
C TYR A 257 11.86 16.33 5.65
N ASN A 258 11.62 15.55 6.71
CA ASN A 258 11.83 15.99 8.09
C ASN A 258 13.30 16.33 8.35
N LEU A 259 14.22 15.50 7.85
CA LEU A 259 15.65 15.75 7.92
C LEU A 259 16.04 17.04 7.19
N ALA A 260 15.47 17.30 6.00
CA ALA A 260 15.69 18.53 5.26
C ALA A 260 15.23 19.77 6.06
N VAL A 261 14.08 19.70 6.72
CA VAL A 261 13.56 20.76 7.60
C VAL A 261 14.53 21.02 8.77
N MET A 262 15.10 19.96 9.37
CA MET A 262 16.07 20.13 10.46
C MET A 262 17.35 20.84 10.00
N TYR A 263 17.88 20.48 8.82
CA TYR A 263 19.03 21.17 8.21
C TYR A 263 18.72 22.63 7.83
N GLU A 264 17.51 22.91 7.35
CA GLU A 264 17.08 24.26 6.99
C GLU A 264 16.96 25.18 8.21
N ASN A 265 16.38 24.66 9.30
CA ASN A 265 16.16 25.42 10.52
C ASN A 265 17.44 25.61 11.33
N GLY A 266 18.27 24.57 11.44
CA GLY A 266 19.56 24.64 12.12
C GLY A 266 19.49 24.80 13.65
N ASN A 267 18.39 24.36 14.28
CA ASN A 267 18.17 24.53 15.72
C ASN A 267 18.93 23.49 16.58
N VAL A 268 19.02 22.25 16.09
CA VAL A 268 19.59 21.08 16.80
C VAL A 268 20.95 20.71 16.23
N ILE A 269 21.10 20.93 14.93
CA ILE A 269 22.32 20.74 14.14
C ILE A 269 22.67 22.06 13.47
N LYS A 270 23.92 22.23 13.03
CA LYS A 270 24.30 23.43 12.27
C LYS A 270 23.45 23.54 11.02
N LYS A 271 22.87 24.72 10.80
CA LYS A 271 22.13 25.05 9.58
C LYS A 271 22.98 24.75 8.34
N ASP A 272 22.42 24.00 7.40
CA ASP A 272 23.07 23.65 6.14
C ASP A 272 22.02 23.57 5.02
N LEU A 273 21.94 24.64 4.22
CA LEU A 273 20.99 24.71 3.11
C LEU A 273 21.33 23.74 1.97
N THR A 274 22.59 23.38 1.80
CA THR A 274 23.01 22.41 0.77
C THR A 274 22.45 21.03 1.11
N GLN A 275 22.58 20.62 2.38
CA GLN A 275 21.98 19.36 2.87
C GLN A 275 20.45 19.43 2.84
N ALA A 276 19.85 20.54 3.24
CA ALA A 276 18.40 20.71 3.15
C ALA A 276 17.88 20.52 1.72
N ILE A 277 18.50 21.19 0.74
CA ILE A 277 18.13 21.06 -0.69
C ILE A 277 18.36 19.64 -1.19
N HIS A 278 19.46 18.99 -0.80
CA HIS A 278 19.74 17.60 -1.16
C HIS A 278 18.61 16.66 -0.72
N TRP A 279 18.20 16.74 0.54
CA TRP A 279 17.16 15.87 1.10
C TRP A 279 15.76 16.25 0.61
N TYR A 280 15.45 17.53 0.40
CA TYR A 280 14.20 17.95 -0.25
C TYR A 280 14.10 17.41 -1.68
N LYS A 281 15.20 17.42 -2.47
CA LYS A 281 15.21 16.84 -3.82
C LYS A 281 14.90 15.34 -3.80
N LYS A 282 15.55 14.58 -2.92
CA LYS A 282 15.29 13.14 -2.78
C LYS A 282 13.83 12.85 -2.44
N SER A 283 13.30 13.51 -1.40
CA SER A 283 11.90 13.36 -0.98
C SER A 283 10.92 13.76 -2.09
N ALA A 284 11.20 14.87 -2.79
CA ALA A 284 10.35 15.37 -3.88
C ALA A 284 10.30 14.43 -5.09
N ASN A 285 11.43 13.79 -5.45
CA ASN A 285 11.51 12.82 -6.54
C ASN A 285 10.68 11.57 -6.28
N GLN A 286 10.47 11.22 -5.00
CA GLN A 286 9.59 10.12 -4.60
C GLN A 286 8.10 10.51 -4.59
N GLY A 287 7.77 11.79 -4.78
CA GLY A 287 6.39 12.28 -4.84
C GLY A 287 5.93 13.04 -3.59
N HIS A 288 6.80 13.26 -2.60
CA HIS A 288 6.41 13.95 -1.38
C HIS A 288 6.04 15.42 -1.64
N LYS A 289 4.74 15.73 -1.51
CA LYS A 289 4.16 17.01 -1.97
C LYS A 289 4.71 18.23 -1.24
N TYR A 290 5.01 18.11 0.06
CA TYR A 290 5.57 19.23 0.82
C TYR A 290 7.03 19.49 0.42
N ALA A 291 7.80 18.44 0.15
CA ALA A 291 9.17 18.56 -0.35
C ALA A 291 9.20 19.24 -1.72
N GLN A 292 8.31 18.84 -2.65
CA GLN A 292 8.16 19.48 -3.97
C GLN A 292 7.87 20.98 -3.86
N LYS A 293 6.88 21.35 -3.03
CA LYS A 293 6.52 22.76 -2.79
C LYS A 293 7.68 23.55 -2.18
N LYS A 294 8.41 22.94 -1.25
CA LYS A 294 9.51 23.59 -0.55
C LYS A 294 10.73 23.77 -1.44
N LEU A 295 11.06 22.76 -2.24
CA LEU A 295 12.13 22.81 -3.24
C LEU A 295 11.85 23.91 -4.28
N LYS A 296 10.62 23.99 -4.80
CA LYS A 296 10.21 25.05 -5.73
C LYS A 296 10.50 26.44 -5.15
N LYS A 297 10.06 26.70 -3.91
CA LYS A 297 10.31 27.98 -3.21
C LYS A 297 11.79 28.29 -2.97
N LEU A 298 12.64 27.27 -2.84
CA LEU A 298 14.08 27.44 -2.61
C LEU A 298 14.85 27.70 -3.91
N LEU A 299 14.34 27.21 -5.06
CA LEU A 299 14.95 27.41 -6.37
C LEU A 299 14.47 28.68 -7.08
N GLU A 300 13.37 29.27 -6.63
CA GLU A 300 12.82 30.54 -7.13
C GLU A 300 13.44 31.79 -6.45
N LYS A 301 14.35 31.61 -5.50
CA LYS A 301 15.07 32.67 -4.79
C LYS A 301 16.52 32.75 -5.24
#